data_AF-A0A944RZN3-F1
#
_entry.id   AF-A0A944RZN3-F1
#
_cell.length_a   1.000
_cell.length_b   1.000
_cell.length_c   1.000
_cell.angle_alpha   90.00
_cell.angle_beta   90.00
_cell.angle_gamma   90.00
#
_symmetry.space_group_name_H-M   'P 1'
#
loop_
_entity.id
_entity.type
_entity.pdbx_description
1 polymer ?
#
loop_
_entity_poly.entity_id
_entity_poly.type
_entity_poly.pdbx_seq_one_letter_code
_entity_poly.pdbx_strand_id
1 'polypeptide(L)'
;MPTQLSTEEQTQMWSRVMTRLHEGEPLVTGDHFAKALLHECELMRGEPMPFAVQSQVRDLVHELNTQYPETYLAQGVRNAVRVAFAAGIERLEWTTEEIENCGWQVVRRFLRCERMQELLIDIQINPHAIDASATIRQVLDSLSTPAIPSTANRGRPPSGATPESEAQKSAAQPPEKQARARAKSARKIPDLNLALSLAAEAGGIDAEAAAIRVQEQEEFRLVLTEKEMAKVPQSLSVYVADGLLDETQAEQLRALYTIDDREQSGQIQTPEAEAERDLILTVDKRTSLHSKVRAAVASTVSYVQVFESLKKISNSYDAFLTVLVKHKKAVVDDSAGDRNTLLGKISKSSKLLELAVGLMTRTDPEVRLLAVRLPPYSQLAPDKLKPISNLTVDVDFIDRLRSTSAEDLADLFRAEDPRERARPAADILSLIHLLDHVIEATPFRMKLRMLMVNQLLVDLRPRLEDLFASGDSKEARRKAERVLRQRMDRQISSASKEEQAAAHKRGQALLQAMEQKLIDEDQGGASAMEEALKETPEPADHEEGLTEEEVARGVQLTRVEVRVAGRPKKIPTKIMPDPEDSSKLLIASRDPETGELTPQMRRGKKRHVEQGRDGVWRDT
;
A
#
# COMPACT_ATOMS: atom_id res chain seq x y z
N MET A 1 29.68 -37.53 -26.89
CA MET A 1 28.62 -37.36 -25.87
C MET A 1 28.02 -35.97 -26.01
N PRO A 2 26.70 -35.79 -25.81
CA PRO A 2 26.08 -34.47 -25.75
C PRO A 2 26.61 -33.68 -24.55
N THR A 3 27.19 -32.51 -24.80
CA THR A 3 27.82 -31.62 -23.81
C THR A 3 26.85 -30.59 -23.19
N GLN A 4 25.55 -30.74 -23.47
CA GLN A 4 24.47 -29.91 -22.98
C GLN A 4 23.31 -30.80 -22.53
N LEU A 5 22.53 -30.30 -21.57
CA LEU A 5 21.21 -30.83 -21.20
C LEU A 5 20.16 -30.39 -22.21
N SER A 6 19.32 -31.31 -22.68
CA SER A 6 18.10 -30.92 -23.41
C SER A 6 17.06 -30.32 -22.45
N THR A 7 16.09 -29.56 -22.98
CA THR A 7 14.96 -29.06 -22.19
C THR A 7 14.09 -30.19 -21.64
N GLU A 8 13.92 -31.29 -22.40
CA GLU A 8 13.16 -32.46 -21.95
C GLU A 8 13.82 -33.15 -20.75
N GLU A 9 15.15 -33.30 -20.77
CA GLU A 9 15.92 -33.84 -19.65
C GLU A 9 15.82 -32.94 -18.41
N GLN A 10 15.89 -31.61 -18.58
CA GLN A 10 15.71 -30.66 -17.48
C GLN A 10 14.33 -30.82 -16.82
N THR A 11 13.26 -30.91 -17.62
CA THR A 11 11.90 -31.12 -17.10
C THR A 11 11.77 -32.46 -16.35
N GLN A 12 12.35 -33.56 -16.88
CA GLN A 12 12.33 -34.86 -16.21
C GLN A 12 13.17 -34.90 -14.92
N MET A 13 14.29 -34.16 -14.85
CA MET A 13 15.08 -34.05 -13.62
C MET A 13 14.31 -33.30 -12.52
N TRP A 14 13.64 -32.20 -12.87
CA TRP A 14 12.86 -31.41 -11.91
C TRP A 14 11.58 -32.09 -11.44
N SER A 15 10.89 -32.86 -12.28
CA SER A 15 9.72 -33.64 -11.84
C SER A 15 10.10 -34.69 -10.79
N ARG A 16 11.21 -35.40 -10.97
CA ARG A 16 11.73 -36.37 -9.97
C ARG A 16 12.20 -35.73 -8.68
N VAL A 17 12.87 -34.58 -8.75
CA VAL A 17 13.24 -33.81 -7.55
C VAL A 17 11.99 -33.25 -6.86
N MET A 18 10.91 -32.96 -7.58
CA MET A 18 9.61 -32.71 -6.98
C MET A 18 9.01 -33.94 -6.30
N THR A 19 9.11 -35.15 -6.86
CA THR A 19 8.68 -36.40 -6.18
C THR A 19 9.35 -36.53 -4.81
N ARG A 20 10.69 -36.41 -4.79
CA ARG A 20 11.50 -36.40 -3.55
C ARG A 20 11.05 -35.33 -2.54
N LEU A 21 10.76 -34.11 -3.02
CA LEU A 21 10.23 -33.02 -2.17
C LEU A 21 8.83 -33.27 -1.63
N HIS A 22 8.00 -34.08 -2.29
CA HIS A 22 6.68 -34.48 -1.79
C HIS A 22 6.75 -35.65 -0.81
N GLU A 23 7.62 -36.64 -1.07
CA GLU A 23 7.92 -37.75 -0.15
C GLU A 23 8.52 -37.23 1.17
N GLY A 24 9.44 -36.25 1.09
CA GLY A 24 9.90 -35.51 2.27
C GLY A 24 11.39 -35.18 2.34
N GLU A 25 12.14 -35.24 1.23
CA GLU A 25 13.58 -35.00 1.25
C GLU A 25 13.91 -33.54 1.65
N PRO A 26 14.85 -33.32 2.60
CA PRO A 26 15.19 -31.99 3.11
C PRO A 26 16.25 -31.27 2.25
N LEU A 27 15.81 -30.74 1.10
CA LEU A 27 16.67 -29.96 0.20
C LEU A 27 16.68 -28.47 0.61
N VAL A 28 17.69 -28.07 1.39
CA VAL A 28 17.77 -26.72 1.99
C VAL A 28 18.61 -25.73 1.16
N THR A 29 19.63 -26.22 0.45
CA THR A 29 20.60 -25.36 -0.27
C THR A 29 20.66 -25.71 -1.75
N GLY A 30 21.14 -24.76 -2.57
CA GLY A 30 21.41 -25.04 -3.99
C GLY A 30 22.37 -26.22 -4.21
N ASP A 31 23.28 -26.46 -3.27
CA ASP A 31 24.20 -27.59 -3.29
C ASP A 31 23.50 -28.95 -3.01
N HIS A 32 22.37 -28.95 -2.27
CA HIS A 32 21.52 -30.14 -2.10
C HIS A 32 20.71 -30.40 -3.37
N PHE A 33 20.09 -29.36 -3.94
CA PHE A 33 19.35 -29.45 -5.20
C PHE A 33 20.23 -29.92 -6.36
N ALA A 34 21.43 -29.36 -6.51
CA ALA A 34 22.37 -29.79 -7.55
C ALA A 34 22.80 -31.25 -7.40
N LYS A 35 22.99 -31.75 -6.16
CA LYS A 35 23.30 -33.17 -5.91
C LYS A 35 22.12 -34.09 -6.23
N ALA A 36 20.89 -33.72 -5.84
CA ALA A 36 19.68 -34.49 -6.14
C ALA A 36 19.43 -34.58 -7.65
N LEU A 37 19.50 -33.45 -8.36
CA LEU A 37 19.35 -33.40 -9.82
C LEU A 37 20.45 -34.18 -10.55
N LEU A 38 21.71 -34.05 -10.13
CA LEU A 38 22.81 -34.81 -10.74
C LEU A 38 22.63 -36.32 -10.53
N HIS A 39 22.23 -36.76 -9.34
CA HIS A 39 21.94 -38.17 -9.08
C HIS A 39 20.82 -38.71 -9.97
N GLU A 40 19.72 -37.97 -10.15
CA GLU A 40 18.66 -38.37 -11.10
C GLU A 40 19.14 -38.35 -12.57
N CYS A 41 20.00 -37.42 -12.95
CA CYS A 41 20.60 -37.36 -14.29
C CYS A 41 21.53 -38.57 -14.55
N GLU A 42 22.30 -38.99 -13.55
CA GLU A 42 23.14 -40.19 -13.59
C GLU A 42 22.29 -41.47 -13.63
N LEU A 43 21.17 -41.53 -12.90
CA LEU A 43 20.20 -42.63 -12.98
C LEU A 43 19.52 -42.73 -14.35
N MET A 44 19.27 -41.60 -15.04
CA MET A 44 18.65 -41.60 -16.37
C MET A 44 19.65 -41.90 -17.50
N ARG A 45 20.90 -41.45 -17.40
CA ARG A 45 21.93 -41.63 -18.43
C ARG A 45 22.84 -42.85 -18.22
N GLY A 46 22.89 -43.43 -17.01
CA GLY A 46 23.69 -44.62 -16.69
C GLY A 46 25.20 -44.39 -16.56
N GLU A 47 25.68 -43.15 -16.72
CA GLU A 47 27.08 -42.73 -16.63
C GLU A 47 27.21 -41.51 -15.68
N PRO A 48 28.36 -41.32 -15.01
CA PRO A 48 28.60 -40.15 -14.15
C PRO A 48 28.68 -38.84 -14.96
N MET A 49 28.12 -37.75 -14.45
CA MET A 49 27.95 -36.52 -15.23
C MET A 49 29.28 -35.76 -15.49
N PRO A 50 29.58 -35.36 -16.74
CA PRO A 50 30.74 -34.52 -17.04
C PRO A 50 30.67 -33.15 -16.34
N PHE A 51 31.83 -32.61 -15.95
CA PHE A 51 31.93 -31.34 -15.19
C PHE A 51 31.18 -30.16 -15.84
N ALA A 52 31.14 -30.07 -17.17
CA ALA A 52 30.38 -29.04 -17.89
C ALA A 52 28.86 -29.14 -17.63
N VAL A 53 28.32 -30.36 -17.54
CA VAL A 53 26.92 -30.63 -17.16
C VAL A 53 26.71 -30.34 -15.67
N GLN A 54 27.68 -30.66 -14.81
CA GLN A 54 27.62 -30.31 -13.38
C GLN A 54 27.59 -28.80 -13.14
N SER A 55 28.28 -27.98 -13.95
CA SER A 55 28.12 -26.52 -13.92
C SER A 55 26.71 -26.13 -14.34
N GLN A 56 26.26 -26.55 -15.53
CA GLN A 56 24.92 -26.23 -16.06
C GLN A 56 23.80 -26.54 -15.06
N VAL A 57 23.87 -27.67 -14.33
CA VAL A 57 22.90 -28.00 -13.27
C VAL A 57 22.99 -27.03 -12.09
N ARG A 58 24.19 -26.65 -11.62
CA ARG A 58 24.34 -25.67 -10.53
C ARG A 58 23.87 -24.27 -10.93
N ASP A 59 24.21 -23.84 -12.14
CA ASP A 59 23.83 -22.55 -12.71
C ASP A 59 22.29 -22.46 -12.83
N LEU A 60 21.66 -23.51 -13.36
CA LEU A 60 20.20 -23.62 -13.50
C LEU A 60 19.46 -23.76 -12.15
N VAL A 61 20.05 -24.46 -11.17
CA VAL A 61 19.55 -24.49 -9.78
C VAL A 61 19.64 -23.12 -9.13
N HIS A 62 20.75 -22.40 -9.32
CA HIS A 62 20.92 -21.06 -8.77
C HIS A 62 19.92 -20.08 -9.39
N GLU A 63 19.69 -20.16 -10.71
CA GLU A 63 18.67 -19.36 -11.39
C GLU A 63 17.26 -19.67 -10.85
N LEU A 64 16.83 -20.94 -10.81
CA LEU A 64 15.50 -21.32 -10.34
C LEU A 64 15.27 -20.98 -8.86
N ASN A 65 16.24 -21.23 -7.98
CA ASN A 65 16.12 -20.90 -6.56
C ASN A 65 16.16 -19.38 -6.28
N THR A 66 16.76 -18.58 -7.17
CA THR A 66 16.77 -17.11 -7.05
C THR A 66 15.52 -16.47 -7.66
N GLN A 67 14.97 -17.04 -8.75
CA GLN A 67 13.76 -16.51 -9.39
C GLN A 67 12.47 -16.99 -8.69
N TYR A 68 12.46 -18.21 -8.14
CA TYR A 68 11.27 -18.90 -7.60
C TYR A 68 11.52 -19.66 -6.27
N PRO A 69 12.10 -19.04 -5.22
CA PRO A 69 12.43 -19.73 -3.96
C PRO A 69 11.20 -20.38 -3.27
N GLU A 70 10.03 -19.76 -3.40
CA GLU A 70 8.77 -20.25 -2.80
C GLU A 70 8.24 -21.55 -3.45
N THR A 71 8.78 -21.98 -4.60
CA THR A 71 8.30 -23.18 -5.33
C THR A 71 8.94 -24.48 -4.84
N TYR A 72 10.27 -24.54 -4.79
CA TYR A 72 11.02 -25.76 -4.47
C TYR A 72 11.78 -25.64 -3.14
N LEU A 73 12.45 -24.51 -2.93
CA LEU A 73 13.33 -24.25 -1.80
C LEU A 73 12.50 -24.17 -0.50
N ALA A 74 11.37 -23.46 -0.51
CA ALA A 74 10.45 -23.39 0.64
C ALA A 74 9.89 -24.77 1.05
N GLN A 75 9.57 -25.64 0.08
CA GLN A 75 9.13 -27.01 0.35
C GLN A 75 10.26 -27.87 0.94
N GLY A 76 11.49 -27.77 0.41
CA GLY A 76 12.66 -28.49 0.94
C GLY A 76 13.08 -28.02 2.34
N VAL A 77 12.92 -26.73 2.65
CA VAL A 77 13.10 -26.21 4.01
C VAL A 77 11.94 -26.63 4.93
N ARG A 78 10.68 -26.66 4.47
CA ARG A 78 9.57 -27.22 5.26
C ARG A 78 9.83 -28.67 5.63
N ASN A 79 10.35 -29.47 4.71
CA ASN A 79 10.76 -30.85 4.97
C ASN A 79 11.89 -30.93 6.01
N ALA A 80 12.91 -30.07 5.92
CA ALA A 80 13.99 -30.01 6.91
C ALA A 80 13.48 -29.63 8.31
N VAL A 81 12.58 -28.66 8.42
CA VAL A 81 11.93 -28.28 9.68
C VAL A 81 11.08 -29.43 10.23
N ARG A 82 10.34 -30.15 9.36
CA ARG A 82 9.55 -31.34 9.74
C ARG A 82 10.43 -32.46 10.31
N VAL A 83 11.52 -32.81 9.64
CA VAL A 83 12.47 -33.84 10.07
C VAL A 83 13.16 -33.45 11.39
N ALA A 84 13.59 -32.18 11.52
CA ALA A 84 14.20 -31.68 12.76
C ALA A 84 13.20 -31.66 13.94
N PHE A 85 11.92 -31.39 13.68
CA PHE A 85 10.86 -31.40 14.69
C PHE A 85 10.49 -32.83 15.10
N ALA A 86 10.37 -33.78 14.15
CA ALA A 86 10.12 -35.19 14.43
C ALA A 86 11.25 -35.83 15.26
N ALA A 87 12.51 -35.64 14.87
CA ALA A 87 13.66 -36.08 15.67
C ALA A 87 13.75 -35.35 17.03
N GLY A 88 13.19 -34.14 17.14
CA GLY A 88 13.00 -33.42 18.39
C GLY A 88 11.98 -34.09 19.31
N ILE A 89 10.84 -34.54 18.76
CA ILE A 89 9.78 -35.28 19.45
C ILE A 89 10.29 -36.63 19.94
N GLU A 90 10.92 -37.43 19.07
CA GLU A 90 11.49 -38.75 19.44
C GLU A 90 12.49 -38.64 20.59
N ARG A 91 13.39 -37.65 20.53
CA ARG A 91 14.44 -37.43 21.55
C ARG A 91 13.90 -36.82 22.86
N LEU A 92 12.67 -36.32 22.88
CA LEU A 92 12.03 -35.73 24.06
C LEU A 92 10.83 -36.55 24.56
N GLU A 93 10.54 -37.69 23.94
CA GLU A 93 9.45 -38.62 24.28
C GLU A 93 8.06 -37.96 24.36
N TRP A 94 7.81 -36.94 23.53
CA TRP A 94 6.55 -36.17 23.55
C TRP A 94 5.33 -37.01 23.16
N THR A 95 4.27 -36.90 23.96
CA THR A 95 2.95 -37.46 23.67
C THR A 95 2.22 -36.69 22.56
N THR A 96 1.20 -37.29 21.95
CA THR A 96 0.33 -36.63 20.97
C THR A 96 -0.34 -35.37 21.53
N GLU A 97 -0.80 -35.40 22.79
CA GLU A 97 -1.37 -34.23 23.47
C GLU A 97 -0.36 -33.09 23.62
N GLU A 98 0.91 -33.37 23.90
CA GLU A 98 1.97 -32.35 23.96
C GLU A 98 2.33 -31.80 22.58
N ILE A 99 2.32 -32.64 21.54
CA ILE A 99 2.54 -32.22 20.15
C ILE A 99 1.42 -31.27 19.70
N GLU A 100 0.15 -31.57 20.02
CA GLU A 100 -1.00 -30.72 19.70
C GLU A 100 -1.01 -29.39 20.49
N ASN A 101 -0.79 -29.44 21.80
CA ASN A 101 -0.86 -28.25 22.67
C ASN A 101 0.37 -27.33 22.55
N CYS A 102 1.58 -27.89 22.44
CA CYS A 102 2.84 -27.15 22.50
C CYS A 102 3.60 -27.08 21.17
N GLY A 103 3.33 -27.99 20.23
CA GLY A 103 4.08 -28.10 18.98
C GLY A 103 4.13 -26.82 18.15
N TRP A 104 3.00 -26.10 18.00
CA TRP A 104 3.00 -24.86 17.19
C TRP A 104 3.92 -23.82 17.81
N GLN A 105 3.95 -23.74 19.14
CA GLN A 105 4.72 -22.73 19.85
C GLN A 105 6.22 -22.99 19.68
N VAL A 106 6.64 -24.25 19.69
CA VAL A 106 8.05 -24.62 19.47
C VAL A 106 8.46 -24.45 18.00
N VAL A 107 7.65 -24.87 17.02
CA VAL A 107 7.96 -24.64 15.60
C VAL A 107 7.98 -23.13 15.28
N ARG A 108 7.01 -22.34 15.75
CA ARG A 108 7.02 -20.88 15.59
C ARG A 108 8.16 -20.19 16.34
N ARG A 109 8.62 -20.72 17.48
CA ARG A 109 9.79 -20.19 18.20
C ARG A 109 11.08 -20.49 17.45
N PHE A 110 11.22 -21.70 16.90
CA PHE A 110 12.37 -22.11 16.08
C PHE A 110 12.50 -21.26 14.81
N LEU A 111 11.39 -21.03 14.08
CA LEU A 111 11.34 -20.13 12.90
C LEU A 111 11.53 -18.64 13.25
N ARG A 112 11.56 -18.29 14.54
CA ARG A 112 11.85 -16.94 15.06
C ARG A 112 13.18 -16.84 15.79
N CYS A 113 13.98 -17.91 15.81
CA CYS A 113 15.36 -17.83 16.29
C CYS A 113 16.20 -17.05 15.26
N GLU A 114 16.99 -16.09 15.74
CA GLU A 114 17.85 -15.20 14.95
C GLU A 114 18.62 -15.94 13.85
N ARG A 115 19.36 -17.01 14.22
CA ARG A 115 20.11 -17.88 13.31
C ARG A 115 19.29 -18.64 12.25
N MET A 116 17.99 -18.83 12.48
CA MET A 116 17.07 -19.38 11.48
C MET A 116 16.50 -18.27 10.59
N GLN A 117 16.31 -17.06 11.12
CA GLN A 117 15.92 -15.90 10.32
C GLN A 117 17.04 -15.46 9.38
N GLU A 118 18.29 -15.45 9.84
CA GLU A 118 19.49 -15.27 8.99
C GLU A 118 19.49 -16.27 7.83
N LEU A 119 19.37 -17.57 8.13
CA LEU A 119 19.34 -18.64 7.12
C LEU A 119 18.19 -18.49 6.12
N LEU A 120 17.00 -18.07 6.58
CA LEU A 120 15.83 -17.86 5.71
C LEU A 120 15.98 -16.59 4.84
N ILE A 121 16.67 -15.56 5.34
CA ILE A 121 17.01 -14.34 4.58
C ILE A 121 18.04 -14.66 3.50
N ASP A 122 19.12 -15.37 3.83
CA ASP A 122 20.17 -15.78 2.88
C ASP A 122 19.62 -16.66 1.75
N ILE A 123 18.61 -17.49 2.06
CA ILE A 123 17.94 -18.43 1.13
C ILE A 123 16.68 -17.81 0.50
N GLN A 124 16.35 -16.55 0.83
CA GLN A 124 15.22 -15.77 0.28
C GLN A 124 13.81 -16.40 0.48
N ILE A 125 13.62 -17.18 1.55
CA ILE A 125 12.33 -17.80 1.90
C ILE A 125 11.63 -17.01 3.00
N ASN A 126 10.32 -16.80 2.86
CA ASN A 126 9.52 -16.21 3.92
C ASN A 126 9.35 -17.18 5.11
N PRO A 127 9.66 -16.80 6.37
CA PRO A 127 9.43 -17.64 7.55
C PRO A 127 7.97 -18.06 7.78
N HIS A 128 7.01 -17.43 7.08
CA HIS A 128 5.59 -17.78 7.09
C HIS A 128 5.13 -18.66 5.90
N ALA A 129 6.00 -18.98 4.94
CA ALA A 129 5.73 -20.04 3.95
C ALA A 129 5.76 -21.45 4.60
N ILE A 130 6.52 -21.58 5.70
CA ILE A 130 6.63 -22.80 6.50
C ILE A 130 5.46 -22.83 7.49
N ASP A 131 4.30 -23.35 7.06
CA ASP A 131 3.16 -23.52 7.95
C ASP A 131 3.48 -24.53 9.07
N ALA A 132 3.63 -24.01 10.28
CA ALA A 132 3.79 -24.80 11.50
C ALA A 132 2.62 -25.77 11.72
N SER A 133 1.38 -25.37 11.40
CA SER A 133 0.19 -26.20 11.60
C SER A 133 0.10 -27.34 10.58
N ALA A 134 0.56 -27.16 9.33
CA ALA A 134 0.75 -28.25 8.37
C ALA A 134 1.92 -29.15 8.75
N THR A 135 3.02 -28.58 9.24
CA THR A 135 4.18 -29.35 9.75
C THR A 135 3.77 -30.29 10.88
N ILE A 136 2.96 -29.82 11.84
CA ILE A 136 2.47 -30.62 12.96
C ILE A 136 1.46 -31.66 12.51
N ARG A 137 0.48 -31.30 11.66
CA ARG A 137 -0.47 -32.27 11.08
C ARG A 137 0.27 -33.40 10.38
N GLN A 138 1.23 -33.11 9.50
CA GLN A 138 2.02 -34.13 8.82
C GLN A 138 2.84 -35.03 9.77
N VAL A 139 3.30 -34.51 10.91
CA VAL A 139 3.96 -35.33 11.93
C VAL A 139 2.94 -36.22 12.66
N LEU A 140 1.79 -35.68 13.08
CA LEU A 140 0.70 -36.46 13.69
C LEU A 140 0.13 -37.51 12.73
N ASP A 141 -0.01 -37.20 11.44
CA ASP A 141 -0.40 -38.13 10.37
C ASP A 141 0.64 -39.25 10.22
N SER A 142 1.94 -38.92 10.28
CA SER A 142 3.02 -39.92 10.21
C SER A 142 3.12 -40.80 11.46
N LEU A 143 2.70 -40.31 12.63
CA LEU A 143 2.58 -41.08 13.88
C LEU A 143 1.28 -41.91 13.92
N SER A 144 0.22 -41.44 13.26
CA SER A 144 -1.09 -42.12 13.17
C SER A 144 -1.13 -43.19 12.07
N THR A 145 -0.23 -43.11 11.10
CA THR A 145 -0.06 -44.14 10.05
C THR A 145 0.73 -45.31 10.63
N PRO A 146 0.16 -46.53 10.73
CA PRO A 146 0.91 -47.67 11.25
C PRO A 146 2.06 -48.02 10.30
N ALA A 147 3.29 -47.86 10.79
CA ALA A 147 4.50 -48.06 9.99
C ALA A 147 4.55 -49.49 9.41
N ILE A 148 4.81 -49.60 8.11
CA ILE A 148 5.17 -50.87 7.47
C ILE A 148 6.51 -51.31 8.10
N PRO A 149 6.56 -52.46 8.80
CA PRO A 149 7.69 -52.75 9.69
C PRO A 149 8.94 -53.16 8.90
N SER A 150 9.93 -52.27 8.86
CA SER A 150 11.32 -52.69 8.63
C SER A 150 11.76 -53.62 9.77
N THR A 151 12.50 -54.68 9.44
CA THR A 151 12.50 -55.91 10.25
C THR A 151 13.42 -55.86 11.48
N ALA A 152 12.85 -55.79 12.69
CA ALA A 152 13.54 -56.11 13.94
C ALA A 152 12.63 -56.71 15.05
N ASN A 153 12.98 -57.91 15.53
CA ASN A 153 12.65 -58.56 16.81
C ASN A 153 11.24 -58.41 17.48
N ARG A 154 10.39 -59.38 17.14
CA ARG A 154 9.55 -60.23 18.04
C ARG A 154 9.49 -59.89 19.56
N GLY A 155 8.26 -59.71 20.06
CA GLY A 155 7.84 -59.92 21.46
C GLY A 155 6.37 -60.42 21.50
N ARG A 156 5.93 -61.16 22.53
CA ARG A 156 4.58 -61.80 22.59
C ARG A 156 3.61 -61.05 23.53
N PRO A 157 2.27 -61.07 23.27
CA PRO A 157 1.22 -60.47 24.12
C PRO A 157 0.47 -61.59 24.91
N PRO A 158 -0.84 -61.54 25.29
CA PRO A 158 -1.82 -60.44 25.42
C PRO A 158 -2.67 -60.45 26.74
N SER A 159 -3.51 -59.42 26.98
CA SER A 159 -4.84 -59.48 27.65
C SER A 159 -5.46 -58.05 27.68
N GLY A 160 -6.77 -57.78 27.61
CA GLY A 160 -7.96 -58.64 27.36
C GLY A 160 -9.29 -57.92 27.71
N ALA A 161 -10.40 -58.36 27.11
CA ALA A 161 -11.82 -58.07 27.45
C ALA A 161 -12.43 -56.64 27.28
N THR A 162 -13.33 -56.52 26.29
CA THR A 162 -14.59 -55.71 26.30
C THR A 162 -15.72 -56.47 27.06
N PRO A 163 -16.99 -56.01 27.22
CA PRO A 163 -17.73 -54.80 26.76
C PRO A 163 -18.38 -54.05 27.98
N GLU A 164 -19.57 -53.40 28.04
CA GLU A 164 -20.75 -53.15 27.15
C GLU A 164 -21.69 -52.03 27.69
N SER A 165 -22.47 -51.36 26.82
CA SER A 165 -23.69 -50.54 27.11
C SER A 165 -23.54 -49.30 28.05
N GLU A 166 -24.46 -48.32 28.25
CA GLU A 166 -25.82 -47.90 27.79
C GLU A 166 -25.88 -46.34 27.91
N ALA A 167 -26.88 -45.53 27.48
CA ALA A 167 -27.86 -45.56 26.37
C ALA A 167 -28.69 -44.23 26.32
N GLN A 168 -29.26 -43.89 25.14
CA GLN A 168 -30.43 -43.02 24.88
C GLN A 168 -30.60 -41.59 25.51
N LYS A 169 -30.80 -40.57 24.65
CA LYS A 169 -32.14 -39.93 24.42
C LYS A 169 -32.12 -38.75 23.42
N SER A 170 -33.01 -38.81 22.43
CA SER A 170 -33.54 -37.64 21.71
C SER A 170 -34.91 -38.00 21.10
N ALA A 171 -35.81 -37.04 20.94
CA ALA A 171 -37.18 -37.26 20.45
C ALA A 171 -37.62 -36.16 19.47
N ALA A 172 -38.37 -36.53 18.43
CA ALA A 172 -38.76 -35.66 17.32
C ALA A 172 -40.01 -34.81 17.60
N GLN A 173 -40.25 -33.80 16.75
CA GLN A 173 -41.53 -33.07 16.66
C GLN A 173 -41.99 -32.91 15.18
N PRO A 174 -43.31 -32.72 14.92
CA PRO A 174 -43.88 -32.99 13.59
C PRO A 174 -44.02 -31.75 12.65
N PRO A 175 -44.28 -31.94 11.34
CA PRO A 175 -44.08 -30.91 10.32
C PRO A 175 -45.38 -30.27 9.77
N GLU A 176 -46.00 -29.32 10.48
CA GLU A 176 -47.19 -28.59 9.96
C GLU A 176 -47.04 -27.07 9.78
N LYS A 177 -45.92 -26.46 10.18
CA LYS A 177 -45.73 -24.99 10.13
C LYS A 177 -45.12 -24.44 8.83
N GLN A 178 -44.62 -25.28 7.92
CA GLN A 178 -43.87 -24.82 6.75
C GLN A 178 -44.74 -24.30 5.58
N ALA A 179 -46.00 -24.74 5.47
CA ALA A 179 -46.84 -24.43 4.31
C ALA A 179 -47.31 -22.96 4.20
N ARG A 180 -47.32 -22.19 5.30
CA ARG A 180 -47.95 -20.84 5.34
C ARG A 180 -46.99 -19.65 5.26
N ALA A 181 -45.68 -19.89 5.18
CA ALA A 181 -44.65 -18.85 5.15
C ALA A 181 -44.26 -18.36 3.73
N ARG A 182 -44.88 -18.92 2.67
CA ARG A 182 -44.42 -18.76 1.27
C ARG A 182 -45.04 -17.60 0.48
N ALA A 183 -45.75 -16.67 1.14
CA ALA A 183 -46.32 -15.48 0.51
C ALA A 183 -46.00 -14.23 1.33
N LYS A 184 -45.50 -13.17 0.66
CA LYS A 184 -44.93 -11.92 1.24
C LYS A 184 -43.51 -12.03 1.82
N SER A 185 -42.56 -12.53 1.04
CA SER A 185 -41.16 -12.10 1.20
C SER A 185 -41.00 -10.66 0.66
N ALA A 186 -40.96 -9.68 1.56
CA ALA A 186 -40.18 -8.48 1.26
C ALA A 186 -38.72 -8.91 1.01
N ARG A 187 -37.97 -8.17 0.19
CA ARG A 187 -36.52 -8.43 0.05
C ARG A 187 -35.89 -8.31 1.44
N LYS A 188 -35.46 -9.43 2.01
CA LYS A 188 -34.49 -9.41 3.10
C LYS A 188 -33.19 -8.87 2.52
N ILE A 189 -32.70 -7.76 3.06
CA ILE A 189 -31.30 -7.36 2.89
C ILE A 189 -30.46 -8.53 3.46
N PRO A 190 -29.40 -9.00 2.79
CA PRO A 190 -28.54 -10.04 3.34
C PRO A 190 -27.82 -9.50 4.60
N ASP A 191 -27.93 -10.22 5.71
CA ASP A 191 -27.22 -9.87 6.95
C ASP A 191 -25.71 -10.06 6.74
N LEU A 192 -24.95 -8.96 6.67
CA LEU A 192 -23.50 -9.01 6.52
C LEU A 192 -22.86 -9.56 7.80
N ASN A 193 -21.90 -10.49 7.68
CA ASN A 193 -21.13 -10.94 8.84
C ASN A 193 -20.41 -9.73 9.48
N LEU A 194 -20.38 -9.66 10.82
CA LEU A 194 -19.76 -8.57 11.59
C LEU A 194 -18.36 -8.17 11.08
N ALA A 195 -17.52 -9.14 10.70
CA ALA A 195 -16.18 -8.86 10.17
C ALA A 195 -16.22 -8.09 8.83
N LEU A 196 -17.19 -8.40 7.97
CA LEU A 196 -17.42 -7.71 6.70
C LEU A 196 -18.11 -6.35 6.90
N SER A 197 -18.99 -6.21 7.91
CA SER A 197 -19.60 -4.91 8.27
C SER A 197 -18.55 -3.90 8.70
N LEU A 198 -17.69 -4.29 9.64
CA LEU A 198 -16.58 -3.45 10.10
C LEU A 198 -15.60 -3.09 8.97
N ALA A 199 -15.40 -4.00 7.99
CA ALA A 199 -14.61 -3.71 6.80
C ALA A 199 -15.31 -2.71 5.85
N ALA A 200 -16.61 -2.84 5.62
CA ALA A 200 -17.40 -1.89 4.81
C ALA A 200 -17.43 -0.49 5.43
N GLU A 201 -17.69 -0.40 6.74
CA GLU A 201 -17.66 0.84 7.52
C GLU A 201 -16.30 1.52 7.44
N ALA A 202 -15.20 0.78 7.63
CA ALA A 202 -13.83 1.29 7.48
C ALA A 202 -13.48 1.75 6.05
N GLY A 203 -14.23 1.30 5.05
CA GLY A 203 -14.10 1.71 3.64
C GLY A 203 -14.94 2.92 3.24
N GLY A 204 -15.84 3.40 4.11
CA GLY A 204 -16.87 4.36 3.71
C GLY A 204 -17.81 3.78 2.64
N ILE A 205 -18.13 2.48 2.78
CA ILE A 205 -19.05 1.73 1.92
C ILE A 205 -20.34 1.52 2.72
N ASP A 206 -21.48 1.77 2.08
CA ASP A 206 -22.79 1.50 2.69
C ASP A 206 -23.01 -0.01 2.92
N ALA A 207 -23.65 -0.37 4.02
CA ALA A 207 -23.81 -1.76 4.43
C ALA A 207 -24.77 -2.57 3.54
N GLU A 208 -25.83 -1.95 3.00
CA GLU A 208 -26.74 -2.60 2.04
C GLU A 208 -26.04 -2.77 0.68
N ALA A 209 -25.30 -1.75 0.23
CA ALA A 209 -24.47 -1.84 -0.97
C ALA A 209 -23.38 -2.92 -0.86
N ALA A 210 -22.75 -3.06 0.31
CA ALA A 210 -21.81 -4.13 0.59
C ALA A 210 -22.48 -5.52 0.59
N ALA A 211 -23.67 -5.65 1.19
CA ALA A 211 -24.44 -6.90 1.21
C ALA A 211 -24.85 -7.38 -0.19
N ILE A 212 -25.37 -6.48 -1.01
CA ILE A 212 -25.70 -6.78 -2.41
C ILE A 212 -24.43 -7.22 -3.17
N ARG A 213 -23.32 -6.49 -3.02
CA ARG A 213 -22.06 -6.80 -3.71
C ARG A 213 -21.45 -8.13 -3.26
N VAL A 214 -21.57 -8.50 -1.98
CA VAL A 214 -21.13 -9.83 -1.50
C VAL A 214 -22.01 -10.93 -2.10
N GLN A 215 -23.34 -10.77 -2.09
CA GLN A 215 -24.25 -11.75 -2.68
C GLN A 215 -24.01 -11.94 -4.18
N GLU A 216 -23.86 -10.85 -4.96
CA GLU A 216 -23.48 -10.90 -6.38
C GLU A 216 -22.23 -11.77 -6.62
N GLN A 217 -21.23 -11.61 -5.76
CA GLN A 217 -19.96 -12.34 -5.88
C GLN A 217 -20.10 -13.80 -5.44
N GLU A 218 -20.93 -14.13 -4.46
CA GLU A 218 -21.20 -15.53 -4.11
C GLU A 218 -21.99 -16.25 -5.20
N GLU A 219 -23.03 -15.62 -5.76
CA GLU A 219 -23.81 -16.14 -6.89
C GLU A 219 -22.95 -16.32 -8.15
N PHE A 220 -22.15 -15.30 -8.53
CA PHE A 220 -21.24 -15.39 -9.67
C PHE A 220 -20.17 -16.48 -9.49
N ARG A 221 -19.62 -16.63 -8.27
CA ARG A 221 -18.65 -17.69 -7.95
C ARG A 221 -19.26 -19.08 -8.08
N LEU A 222 -20.52 -19.27 -7.68
CA LEU A 222 -21.20 -20.56 -7.83
C LEU A 222 -21.34 -20.95 -9.31
N VAL A 223 -21.87 -20.05 -10.14
CA VAL A 223 -22.02 -20.26 -11.60
C VAL A 223 -20.66 -20.51 -12.28
N LEU A 224 -19.62 -19.78 -11.89
CA LEU A 224 -18.27 -19.95 -12.43
C LEU A 224 -17.61 -21.26 -11.96
N THR A 225 -17.88 -21.70 -10.73
CA THR A 225 -17.42 -23.00 -10.21
C THR A 225 -18.08 -24.14 -10.97
N GLU A 226 -19.39 -24.06 -11.23
CA GLU A 226 -20.12 -25.06 -12.03
C GLU A 226 -19.56 -25.16 -13.45
N LYS A 227 -19.35 -24.02 -14.13
CA LYS A 227 -18.73 -23.94 -15.46
C LYS A 227 -17.34 -24.59 -15.51
N GLU A 228 -16.43 -24.26 -14.59
CA GLU A 228 -15.07 -24.78 -14.64
C GLU A 228 -14.96 -26.22 -14.11
N MET A 229 -15.83 -26.66 -13.18
CA MET A 229 -15.94 -28.08 -12.80
C MET A 229 -16.33 -28.96 -14.00
N ALA A 230 -17.22 -28.47 -14.89
CA ALA A 230 -17.57 -29.19 -16.12
C ALA A 230 -16.42 -29.29 -17.14
N LYS A 231 -15.41 -28.42 -17.06
CA LYS A 231 -14.22 -28.44 -17.93
C LYS A 231 -13.05 -29.27 -17.37
N VAL A 232 -13.18 -29.82 -16.15
CA VAL A 232 -12.15 -30.66 -15.53
C VAL A 232 -11.66 -31.80 -16.44
N PRO A 233 -12.50 -32.57 -17.16
CA PRO A 233 -12.02 -33.67 -18.01
C PRO A 233 -11.01 -33.24 -19.08
N GLN A 234 -11.15 -32.02 -19.60
CA GLN A 234 -10.26 -31.41 -20.59
C GLN A 234 -8.93 -30.92 -19.96
N SER A 235 -8.90 -30.81 -18.63
CA SER A 235 -7.81 -30.20 -17.85
C SER A 235 -6.91 -31.21 -17.15
N LEU A 236 -7.23 -32.51 -17.21
CA LEU A 236 -6.54 -33.55 -16.43
C LEU A 236 -5.06 -33.71 -16.80
N SER A 237 -4.67 -33.46 -18.04
CA SER A 237 -3.26 -33.40 -18.46
C SER A 237 -2.50 -32.27 -17.76
N VAL A 238 -3.12 -31.09 -17.68
CA VAL A 238 -2.57 -29.92 -17.00
C VAL A 238 -2.38 -30.21 -15.50
N TYR A 239 -3.37 -30.84 -14.86
CA TYR A 239 -3.29 -31.20 -13.44
C TYR A 239 -2.25 -32.29 -13.13
N VAL A 240 -1.90 -33.15 -14.09
CA VAL A 240 -0.74 -34.06 -13.97
C VAL A 240 0.57 -33.30 -14.17
N ALA A 241 0.65 -32.38 -15.14
CA ALA A 241 1.83 -31.55 -15.37
C ALA A 241 2.14 -30.60 -14.18
N ASP A 242 1.13 -30.13 -13.45
CA ASP A 242 1.26 -29.38 -12.19
C ASP A 242 1.49 -30.26 -10.95
N GLY A 243 1.50 -31.60 -11.09
CA GLY A 243 1.69 -32.54 -9.98
C GLY A 243 0.52 -32.60 -8.98
N LEU A 244 -0.64 -32.03 -9.29
CA LEU A 244 -1.86 -32.09 -8.48
C LEU A 244 -2.46 -33.51 -8.47
N LEU A 245 -2.30 -34.22 -9.58
CA LEU A 245 -2.68 -35.61 -9.81
C LEU A 245 -1.47 -36.41 -10.31
N ASP A 246 -1.46 -37.71 -10.04
CA ASP A 246 -0.62 -38.65 -10.82
C ASP A 246 -1.40 -39.18 -12.04
N GLU A 247 -0.71 -39.84 -12.96
CA GLU A 247 -1.32 -40.38 -14.19
C GLU A 247 -2.47 -41.36 -13.89
N THR A 248 -2.34 -42.19 -12.85
CA THR A 248 -3.37 -43.16 -12.46
C THR A 248 -4.60 -42.47 -11.86
N GLN A 249 -4.40 -41.40 -11.08
CA GLN A 249 -5.49 -40.55 -10.56
C GLN A 249 -6.22 -39.82 -11.69
N ALA A 250 -5.51 -39.37 -12.73
CA ALA A 250 -6.10 -38.77 -13.91
C ALA A 250 -6.90 -39.79 -14.75
N GLU A 251 -6.40 -41.02 -14.94
CA GLU A 251 -7.14 -42.10 -15.60
C GLU A 251 -8.38 -42.54 -14.81
N GLN A 252 -8.27 -42.68 -13.48
CA GLN A 252 -9.40 -42.94 -12.59
C GLN A 252 -10.46 -41.83 -12.68
N LEU A 253 -10.06 -40.56 -12.76
CA LEU A 253 -10.99 -39.45 -12.98
C LEU A 253 -11.66 -39.53 -14.36
N ARG A 254 -10.92 -39.82 -15.45
CA ARG A 254 -11.53 -40.02 -16.78
C ARG A 254 -12.59 -41.14 -16.75
N ALA A 255 -12.30 -42.25 -16.09
CA ALA A 255 -13.23 -43.36 -15.96
C ALA A 255 -14.48 -42.99 -15.13
N LEU A 256 -14.31 -42.27 -14.02
CA LEU A 256 -15.43 -41.76 -13.21
C LEU A 256 -16.32 -40.78 -14.01
N TYR A 257 -15.73 -39.79 -14.70
CA TYR A 257 -16.50 -38.88 -15.56
C TYR A 257 -17.24 -39.61 -16.69
N THR A 258 -16.67 -40.68 -17.25
CA THR A 258 -17.33 -41.52 -18.26
C THR A 258 -18.56 -42.25 -17.70
N ILE A 259 -18.56 -42.60 -16.41
CA ILE A 259 -19.74 -43.16 -15.72
C ILE A 259 -20.76 -42.06 -15.43
N ASP A 260 -20.31 -40.89 -14.98
CA ASP A 260 -21.18 -39.73 -14.72
C ASP A 260 -21.93 -39.29 -16.01
N ASP A 261 -21.26 -39.28 -17.16
CA ASP A 261 -21.86 -39.02 -18.48
C ASP A 261 -22.86 -40.11 -18.88
N ARG A 262 -22.58 -41.38 -18.57
CA ARG A 262 -23.50 -42.52 -18.83
C ARG A 262 -24.74 -42.47 -17.94
N GLU A 263 -24.62 -42.04 -16.69
CA GLU A 263 -25.76 -41.81 -15.80
C GLU A 263 -26.60 -40.61 -16.26
N GLN A 264 -25.96 -39.47 -16.57
CA GLN A 264 -26.66 -38.27 -17.06
C GLN A 264 -27.39 -38.48 -18.40
N SER A 265 -26.83 -39.32 -19.28
CA SER A 265 -27.48 -39.72 -20.54
C SER A 265 -28.47 -40.89 -20.40
N GLY A 266 -28.68 -41.41 -19.18
CA GLY A 266 -29.66 -42.47 -18.89
C GLY A 266 -29.30 -43.86 -19.43
N GLN A 267 -28.01 -44.10 -19.71
CA GLN A 267 -27.51 -45.39 -20.22
C GLN A 267 -27.33 -46.44 -19.11
N ILE A 268 -27.24 -46.00 -17.85
CA ILE A 268 -27.16 -46.82 -16.63
C ILE A 268 -28.01 -46.17 -15.55
N GLN A 269 -28.48 -46.97 -14.59
CA GLN A 269 -29.22 -46.48 -13.42
C GLN A 269 -28.25 -46.11 -12.29
N THR A 270 -28.64 -45.16 -11.43
CA THR A 270 -27.84 -44.72 -10.27
C THR A 270 -27.18 -45.84 -9.45
N PRO A 271 -27.87 -46.93 -9.03
CA PRO A 271 -27.21 -48.01 -8.27
C PRO A 271 -26.19 -48.81 -9.10
N GLU A 272 -26.33 -48.86 -10.42
CA GLU A 272 -25.35 -49.48 -11.32
C GLU A 272 -24.12 -48.56 -11.46
N ALA A 273 -24.36 -47.25 -11.59
CA ALA A 273 -23.31 -46.23 -11.62
C ALA A 273 -22.52 -46.17 -10.30
N GLU A 274 -23.16 -46.28 -9.14
CA GLU A 274 -22.48 -46.38 -7.84
C GLU A 274 -21.57 -47.62 -7.77
N ALA A 275 -22.05 -48.79 -8.21
CA ALA A 275 -21.26 -50.02 -8.25
C ALA A 275 -20.06 -49.93 -9.23
N GLU A 276 -20.24 -49.34 -10.41
CA GLU A 276 -19.13 -49.09 -11.35
C GLU A 276 -18.10 -48.08 -10.80
N ARG A 277 -18.54 -47.03 -10.10
CA ARG A 277 -17.63 -46.06 -9.45
C ARG A 277 -16.84 -46.69 -8.31
N ASP A 278 -17.46 -47.56 -7.51
CA ASP A 278 -16.82 -48.26 -6.37
C ASP A 278 -15.76 -49.28 -6.81
N LEU A 279 -15.91 -49.87 -8.02
CA LEU A 279 -14.90 -50.72 -8.65
C LEU A 279 -13.62 -49.95 -9.05
N ILE A 280 -13.73 -48.65 -9.36
CA ILE A 280 -12.59 -47.80 -9.73
C ILE A 280 -11.89 -47.25 -8.49
N LEU A 281 -12.64 -46.66 -7.56
CA LEU A 281 -12.13 -46.05 -6.33
C LEU A 281 -13.16 -46.15 -5.20
N THR A 282 -12.70 -46.50 -4.00
CA THR A 282 -13.53 -46.43 -2.79
C THR A 282 -14.00 -45.00 -2.51
N VAL A 283 -15.16 -44.86 -1.85
CA VAL A 283 -15.81 -43.58 -1.55
C VAL A 283 -14.85 -42.56 -0.91
N ASP A 284 -14.01 -42.99 0.04
CA ASP A 284 -13.03 -42.10 0.71
C ASP A 284 -11.98 -41.56 -0.26
N LYS A 285 -11.43 -42.43 -1.13
CA LYS A 285 -10.44 -42.05 -2.14
C LYS A 285 -11.06 -41.14 -3.20
N ARG A 286 -12.28 -41.46 -3.66
CA ARG A 286 -13.05 -40.62 -4.59
C ARG A 286 -13.32 -39.23 -4.01
N THR A 287 -13.71 -39.16 -2.74
CA THR A 287 -13.95 -37.91 -2.02
C THR A 287 -12.68 -37.08 -1.87
N SER A 288 -11.57 -37.71 -1.48
CA SER A 288 -10.24 -37.08 -1.44
C SER A 288 -9.82 -36.54 -2.81
N LEU A 289 -10.00 -37.33 -3.87
CA LEU A 289 -9.63 -36.97 -5.23
C LEU A 289 -10.46 -35.81 -5.80
N HIS A 290 -11.79 -35.82 -5.63
CA HIS A 290 -12.63 -34.66 -5.94
C HIS A 290 -12.28 -33.43 -5.08
N SER A 291 -11.82 -33.60 -3.83
CA SER A 291 -11.43 -32.46 -3.00
C SER A 291 -10.20 -31.72 -3.56
N LYS A 292 -9.19 -32.46 -4.08
CA LYS A 292 -8.04 -31.88 -4.80
C LYS A 292 -8.49 -31.09 -6.03
N VAL A 293 -9.28 -31.73 -6.90
CA VAL A 293 -9.80 -31.13 -8.15
C VAL A 293 -10.60 -29.87 -7.84
N ARG A 294 -11.52 -29.93 -6.86
CA ARG A 294 -12.32 -28.78 -6.44
C ARG A 294 -11.47 -27.64 -5.88
N ALA A 295 -10.37 -27.93 -5.17
CA ALA A 295 -9.44 -26.90 -4.70
C ALA A 295 -8.68 -26.22 -5.85
N ALA A 296 -8.24 -26.99 -6.85
CA ALA A 296 -7.59 -26.45 -8.06
C ALA A 296 -8.55 -25.56 -8.87
N VAL A 297 -9.79 -26.03 -9.11
CA VAL A 297 -10.84 -25.24 -9.76
C VAL A 297 -11.18 -23.98 -8.94
N ALA A 298 -11.33 -24.09 -7.62
CA ALA A 298 -11.60 -22.93 -6.77
C ALA A 298 -10.51 -21.85 -6.84
N SER A 299 -9.24 -22.22 -7.00
CA SER A 299 -8.14 -21.28 -7.26
C SER A 299 -8.36 -20.50 -8.56
N THR A 300 -8.59 -21.22 -9.67
CA THR A 300 -8.87 -20.63 -11.00
C THR A 300 -10.08 -19.70 -10.98
N VAL A 301 -11.18 -20.15 -10.38
CA VAL A 301 -12.41 -19.38 -10.17
C VAL A 301 -12.12 -18.09 -9.39
N SER A 302 -11.29 -18.14 -8.35
CA SER A 302 -10.91 -16.95 -7.55
C SER A 302 -10.14 -15.91 -8.38
N TYR A 303 -9.20 -16.33 -9.23
CA TYR A 303 -8.47 -15.44 -10.13
C TYR A 303 -9.36 -14.80 -11.19
N VAL A 304 -10.19 -15.60 -11.86
CA VAL A 304 -11.14 -15.10 -12.88
C VAL A 304 -12.16 -14.14 -12.26
N GLN A 305 -12.67 -14.44 -11.07
CA GLN A 305 -13.58 -13.57 -10.33
C GLN A 305 -12.93 -12.23 -9.92
N VAL A 306 -11.68 -12.24 -9.49
CA VAL A 306 -10.92 -11.02 -9.19
C VAL A 306 -10.61 -10.22 -10.47
N PHE A 307 -10.29 -10.87 -11.59
CA PHE A 307 -10.07 -10.20 -12.88
C PHE A 307 -11.31 -9.47 -13.39
N GLU A 308 -12.48 -10.14 -13.40
CA GLU A 308 -13.76 -9.50 -13.76
C GLU A 308 -14.23 -8.43 -12.75
N SER A 309 -13.61 -8.40 -11.56
CA SER A 309 -13.83 -7.32 -10.60
C SER A 309 -12.87 -6.14 -10.83
N LEU A 310 -11.58 -6.39 -11.10
CA LEU A 310 -10.62 -5.35 -11.54
C LEU A 310 -11.09 -4.65 -12.83
N LYS A 311 -11.78 -5.37 -13.72
CA LYS A 311 -12.45 -4.80 -14.92
C LYS A 311 -13.51 -3.75 -14.62
N LYS A 312 -14.04 -3.68 -13.39
CA LYS A 312 -15.02 -2.65 -12.97
C LYS A 312 -14.37 -1.35 -12.47
N ILE A 313 -13.06 -1.32 -12.23
CA ILE A 313 -12.32 -0.07 -11.99
C ILE A 313 -12.44 0.79 -13.25
N SER A 314 -12.85 2.05 -13.12
CA SER A 314 -13.17 2.92 -14.27
C SER A 314 -12.03 3.05 -15.28
N ASN A 315 -12.33 2.85 -16.57
CA ASN A 315 -11.39 2.99 -17.70
C ASN A 315 -10.73 4.38 -17.77
N SER A 316 -11.28 5.40 -17.09
CA SER A 316 -10.61 6.69 -16.90
C SER A 316 -9.22 6.58 -16.30
N TYR A 317 -8.98 5.56 -15.46
CA TYR A 317 -7.70 5.32 -14.79
C TYR A 317 -6.65 4.63 -15.65
N ASP A 318 -7.00 4.07 -16.81
CA ASP A 318 -6.12 3.19 -17.59
C ASP A 318 -4.78 3.85 -17.90
N ALA A 319 -4.79 5.10 -18.36
CA ALA A 319 -3.58 5.88 -18.62
C ALA A 319 -2.65 6.05 -17.39
N PHE A 320 -3.19 6.00 -16.16
CA PHE A 320 -2.42 6.00 -14.93
C PHE A 320 -1.99 4.58 -14.51
N LEU A 321 -2.83 3.56 -14.69
CA LEU A 321 -2.47 2.16 -14.47
C LEU A 321 -1.31 1.73 -15.38
N THR A 322 -1.35 2.09 -16.66
CA THR A 322 -0.25 1.91 -17.63
C THR A 322 1.05 2.58 -17.14
N VAL A 323 0.96 3.73 -16.46
CA VAL A 323 2.12 4.43 -15.87
C VAL A 323 2.64 3.72 -14.61
N LEU A 324 1.77 3.23 -13.73
CA LEU A 324 2.18 2.41 -12.57
C LEU A 324 2.91 1.15 -13.03
N VAL A 325 2.32 0.39 -13.94
CA VAL A 325 2.87 -0.85 -14.50
C VAL A 325 4.23 -0.60 -15.18
N LYS A 326 4.32 0.43 -16.03
CA LYS A 326 5.57 0.81 -16.72
C LYS A 326 6.70 1.24 -15.76
N HIS A 327 6.36 1.64 -14.53
CA HIS A 327 7.32 2.03 -13.49
C HIS A 327 7.24 1.14 -12.25
N LYS A 328 6.78 -0.12 -12.39
CA LYS A 328 6.45 -1.04 -11.29
C LYS A 328 7.48 -1.11 -10.15
N LYS A 329 8.77 -1.22 -10.47
CA LYS A 329 9.86 -1.20 -9.46
C LYS A 329 9.95 0.13 -8.71
N ALA A 330 9.80 1.27 -9.38
CA ALA A 330 9.86 2.59 -8.74
C ALA A 330 8.60 2.96 -7.93
N VAL A 331 7.50 2.20 -8.08
CA VAL A 331 6.31 2.28 -7.21
C VAL A 331 6.60 1.57 -5.89
N VAL A 332 7.13 0.35 -5.94
CA VAL A 332 7.33 -0.54 -4.78
C VAL A 332 8.62 -0.23 -4.01
N ASP A 333 9.75 -0.13 -4.71
CA ASP A 333 11.07 0.00 -4.10
C ASP A 333 11.45 1.46 -3.86
N ASP A 334 11.92 1.79 -2.65
CA ASP A 334 12.44 3.14 -2.34
C ASP A 334 13.88 3.38 -2.84
N SER A 335 14.59 2.30 -3.21
CA SER A 335 16.01 2.32 -3.61
C SER A 335 16.27 1.90 -5.07
N ALA A 336 15.44 1.04 -5.67
CA ALA A 336 15.79 0.31 -6.89
C ALA A 336 15.28 0.94 -8.21
N GLY A 337 14.69 2.14 -8.18
CA GLY A 337 14.15 2.77 -9.38
C GLY A 337 14.08 4.29 -9.32
N ASP A 338 14.17 4.95 -10.48
CA ASP A 338 14.02 6.40 -10.60
C ASP A 338 12.56 6.85 -10.40
N ARG A 339 12.15 6.90 -9.13
CA ARG A 339 10.86 7.43 -8.71
C ARG A 339 10.75 8.93 -8.99
N ASN A 340 11.85 9.66 -9.20
CA ASN A 340 11.80 11.08 -9.56
C ASN A 340 11.34 11.26 -11.01
N THR A 341 11.75 10.39 -11.95
CA THR A 341 11.18 10.35 -13.31
C THR A 341 9.70 9.97 -13.32
N LEU A 342 9.26 9.03 -12.47
CA LEU A 342 7.83 8.68 -12.33
C LEU A 342 7.02 9.88 -11.79
N LEU A 343 7.41 10.44 -10.65
CA LEU A 343 6.74 11.58 -10.02
C LEU A 343 6.80 12.84 -10.91
N GLY A 344 7.91 13.04 -11.64
CA GLY A 344 8.06 14.12 -12.60
C GLY A 344 7.13 14.01 -13.81
N LYS A 345 6.76 12.79 -14.24
CA LYS A 345 5.73 12.59 -15.29
C LYS A 345 4.33 12.88 -14.77
N ILE A 346 4.01 12.44 -13.55
CA ILE A 346 2.72 12.71 -12.89
C ILE A 346 2.56 14.22 -12.65
N SER A 347 3.57 14.87 -12.10
CA SER A 347 3.58 16.32 -11.80
C SER A 347 3.47 17.22 -13.04
N LYS A 348 3.87 16.73 -14.22
CA LYS A 348 3.77 17.46 -15.50
C LYS A 348 2.41 17.33 -16.20
N SER A 349 1.47 16.55 -15.66
CA SER A 349 0.18 16.29 -16.28
C SER A 349 -0.93 16.31 -15.22
N SER A 350 -1.70 17.41 -15.14
CA SER A 350 -2.76 17.55 -14.12
C SER A 350 -3.73 16.36 -14.18
N LYS A 351 -4.12 15.91 -15.38
CA LYS A 351 -4.96 14.72 -15.58
C LYS A 351 -4.37 13.44 -14.97
N LEU A 352 -3.05 13.24 -14.99
CA LEU A 352 -2.44 12.08 -14.32
C LEU A 352 -2.39 12.26 -12.81
N LEU A 353 -2.19 13.49 -12.31
CA LEU A 353 -2.25 13.80 -10.89
C LEU A 353 -3.68 13.66 -10.34
N GLU A 354 -4.69 14.12 -11.07
CA GLU A 354 -6.12 13.97 -10.76
C GLU A 354 -6.51 12.49 -10.67
N LEU A 355 -6.08 11.65 -11.63
CA LEU A 355 -6.29 10.21 -11.59
C LEU A 355 -5.55 9.53 -10.43
N ALA A 356 -4.29 9.94 -10.16
CA ALA A 356 -3.54 9.45 -9.01
C ALA A 356 -4.26 9.78 -7.68
N VAL A 357 -4.78 11.01 -7.56
CA VAL A 357 -5.57 11.46 -6.41
C VAL A 357 -6.89 10.68 -6.31
N GLY A 358 -7.57 10.43 -7.43
CA GLY A 358 -8.84 9.68 -7.48
C GLY A 358 -8.72 8.26 -6.91
N LEU A 359 -7.66 7.53 -7.26
CA LEU A 359 -7.34 6.22 -6.67
C LEU A 359 -6.87 6.35 -5.21
N MET A 360 -5.95 7.27 -4.92
CA MET A 360 -5.36 7.47 -3.59
C MET A 360 -6.38 7.89 -2.51
N THR A 361 -7.46 8.54 -2.92
CA THR A 361 -8.62 8.93 -2.09
C THR A 361 -9.81 7.98 -2.23
N ARG A 362 -9.65 6.87 -2.97
CA ARG A 362 -10.61 5.77 -3.10
C ARG A 362 -11.99 6.24 -3.62
N THR A 363 -11.99 7.16 -4.58
CA THR A 363 -13.23 7.71 -5.16
C THR A 363 -14.05 6.66 -5.89
N ASP A 364 -13.38 5.83 -6.69
CA ASP A 364 -13.94 4.69 -7.43
C ASP A 364 -14.48 3.60 -6.46
N PRO A 365 -15.68 3.05 -6.69
CA PRO A 365 -16.32 2.12 -5.76
C PRO A 365 -15.62 0.76 -5.68
N GLU A 366 -15.08 0.26 -6.79
CA GLU A 366 -14.41 -1.04 -6.84
C GLU A 366 -13.02 -0.94 -6.17
N VAL A 367 -12.37 0.22 -6.31
CA VAL A 367 -11.16 0.56 -5.55
C VAL A 367 -11.41 0.61 -4.04
N ARG A 368 -12.61 0.99 -3.56
CA ARG A 368 -12.95 0.87 -2.13
C ARG A 368 -13.04 -0.60 -1.69
N LEU A 369 -13.70 -1.46 -2.47
CA LEU A 369 -13.81 -2.90 -2.17
C LEU A 369 -12.43 -3.55 -2.05
N LEU A 370 -11.52 -3.27 -2.99
CA LEU A 370 -10.12 -3.69 -2.96
C LEU A 370 -9.37 -3.13 -1.74
N ALA A 371 -9.60 -1.85 -1.41
CA ALA A 371 -8.98 -1.17 -0.28
C ALA A 371 -9.42 -1.68 1.10
N VAL A 372 -10.55 -2.40 1.21
CA VAL A 372 -10.96 -3.07 2.46
C VAL A 372 -10.98 -4.60 2.37
N ARG A 373 -10.49 -5.16 1.26
CA ARG A 373 -10.49 -6.60 0.99
C ARG A 373 -11.86 -7.26 1.16
N LEU A 374 -12.92 -6.57 0.74
CA LEU A 374 -14.22 -7.23 0.57
C LEU A 374 -14.16 -8.22 -0.61
N PRO A 375 -15.05 -9.22 -0.68
CA PRO A 375 -15.10 -10.19 -1.77
C PRO A 375 -15.12 -9.51 -3.15
N PRO A 376 -14.29 -9.98 -4.10
CA PRO A 376 -13.51 -11.22 -4.07
C PRO A 376 -12.08 -11.06 -3.55
N TYR A 377 -11.59 -9.85 -3.30
CA TYR A 377 -10.18 -9.57 -2.99
C TYR A 377 -9.67 -10.23 -1.70
N SER A 378 -10.57 -10.57 -0.77
CA SER A 378 -10.28 -11.37 0.43
C SER A 378 -9.67 -12.75 0.13
N GLN A 379 -9.97 -13.33 -1.04
CA GLN A 379 -9.62 -14.72 -1.36
C GLN A 379 -8.16 -14.88 -1.80
N LEU A 380 -7.63 -13.91 -2.56
CA LEU A 380 -6.27 -14.00 -3.13
C LEU A 380 -5.20 -13.24 -2.33
N ALA A 381 -5.57 -12.13 -1.69
CA ALA A 381 -4.62 -11.21 -1.07
C ALA A 381 -5.12 -10.69 0.28
N PRO A 382 -5.35 -11.55 1.29
CA PRO A 382 -5.83 -11.11 2.60
C PRO A 382 -4.88 -10.10 3.26
N ASP A 383 -3.56 -10.31 3.12
CA ASP A 383 -2.54 -9.36 3.55
C ASP A 383 -2.27 -8.30 2.47
N LYS A 384 -2.31 -7.02 2.87
CA LYS A 384 -1.95 -5.88 2.00
C LYS A 384 -0.44 -5.67 2.00
N LEU A 385 0.10 -5.13 0.89
CA LEU A 385 1.52 -4.74 0.76
C LEU A 385 2.56 -5.85 1.03
N LYS A 386 2.15 -7.13 1.20
CA LYS A 386 3.06 -8.27 1.31
C LYS A 386 4.00 -8.27 0.09
N PRO A 387 5.34 -8.32 0.27
CA PRO A 387 6.28 -8.18 -0.83
C PRO A 387 6.11 -9.32 -1.84
N ILE A 388 6.06 -8.96 -3.12
CA ILE A 388 6.08 -9.90 -4.25
C ILE A 388 7.51 -9.89 -4.81
N SER A 389 8.15 -11.06 -4.86
CA SER A 389 9.57 -11.21 -5.25
C SER A 389 9.86 -10.70 -6.67
N ASN A 390 8.94 -10.95 -7.62
CA ASN A 390 9.05 -10.52 -9.01
C ASN A 390 7.72 -9.94 -9.51
N LEU A 391 7.70 -8.65 -9.84
CA LEU A 391 6.55 -7.96 -10.43
C LEU A 391 6.48 -8.25 -11.95
N THR A 392 5.73 -9.29 -12.34
CA THR A 392 5.65 -9.73 -13.76
C THR A 392 4.93 -8.72 -14.65
N VAL A 393 3.85 -8.10 -14.14
CA VAL A 393 2.87 -7.33 -14.94
C VAL A 393 3.49 -6.41 -16.00
N ASP A 394 3.13 -6.64 -17.25
CA ASP A 394 3.62 -5.89 -18.41
C ASP A 394 2.61 -4.84 -18.89
N VAL A 395 3.09 -3.87 -19.67
CA VAL A 395 2.32 -2.68 -20.05
C VAL A 395 1.06 -3.03 -20.86
N ASP A 396 1.10 -4.14 -21.61
CA ASP A 396 -0.01 -4.71 -22.37
C ASP A 396 -1.11 -5.32 -21.46
N PHE A 397 -0.83 -5.59 -20.18
CA PHE A 397 -1.81 -6.17 -19.27
C PHE A 397 -3.02 -5.26 -19.04
N ILE A 398 -2.86 -3.93 -19.15
CA ILE A 398 -3.99 -2.99 -19.03
C ILE A 398 -4.92 -3.12 -20.23
N ASP A 399 -4.39 -3.32 -21.44
CA ASP A 399 -5.20 -3.56 -22.64
C ASP A 399 -5.81 -4.98 -22.62
N ARG A 400 -5.07 -6.00 -22.16
CA ARG A 400 -5.58 -7.36 -21.91
C ARG A 400 -6.73 -7.36 -20.89
N LEU A 401 -6.60 -6.59 -19.79
CA LEU A 401 -7.66 -6.42 -18.79
C LEU A 401 -8.97 -5.91 -19.41
N ARG A 402 -8.89 -4.99 -20.39
CA ARG A 402 -10.09 -4.46 -21.06
C ARG A 402 -10.65 -5.37 -22.17
N SER A 403 -9.83 -6.20 -22.80
CA SER A 403 -10.20 -6.99 -23.98
C SER A 403 -10.55 -8.46 -23.71
N THR A 404 -9.87 -9.12 -22.77
CA THR A 404 -10.00 -10.56 -22.48
C THR A 404 -11.30 -10.87 -21.72
N SER A 405 -12.02 -11.93 -22.10
CA SER A 405 -13.20 -12.41 -21.38
C SER A 405 -12.84 -13.36 -20.24
N ALA A 406 -13.78 -13.58 -19.32
CA ALA A 406 -13.65 -14.58 -18.26
C ALA A 406 -13.37 -16.00 -18.78
N GLU A 407 -13.86 -16.34 -19.98
CA GLU A 407 -13.71 -17.69 -20.55
C GLU A 407 -12.33 -17.85 -21.20
N ASP A 408 -11.86 -16.86 -21.98
CA ASP A 408 -10.49 -16.84 -22.52
C ASP A 408 -9.44 -16.90 -21.39
N LEU A 409 -9.69 -16.19 -20.28
CA LEU A 409 -8.79 -16.18 -19.13
C LEU A 409 -8.78 -17.55 -18.42
N ALA A 410 -9.93 -18.21 -18.33
CA ALA A 410 -10.02 -19.56 -17.79
C ALA A 410 -9.36 -20.60 -18.71
N ASP A 411 -9.34 -20.38 -20.02
CA ASP A 411 -8.59 -21.19 -20.98
C ASP A 411 -7.07 -20.97 -20.83
N LEU A 412 -6.59 -19.75 -20.56
CA LEU A 412 -5.18 -19.49 -20.24
C LEU A 412 -4.72 -20.23 -18.97
N PHE A 413 -5.57 -20.33 -17.94
CA PHE A 413 -5.30 -21.17 -16.76
C PHE A 413 -5.26 -22.69 -17.06
N ARG A 414 -5.61 -23.10 -18.29
CA ARG A 414 -5.56 -24.47 -18.81
C ARG A 414 -4.57 -24.62 -19.99
N ALA A 415 -3.73 -23.61 -20.25
CA ALA A 415 -2.63 -23.69 -21.22
C ALA A 415 -1.60 -24.77 -20.83
N GLU A 416 -0.96 -25.41 -21.81
CA GLU A 416 0.02 -26.48 -21.57
C GLU A 416 1.32 -25.95 -20.95
N ASP A 417 1.88 -24.84 -21.46
CA ASP A 417 3.07 -24.18 -20.88
C ASP A 417 2.77 -23.64 -19.47
N PRO A 418 3.48 -24.12 -18.42
CA PRO A 418 3.37 -23.57 -17.07
C PRO A 418 3.58 -22.05 -16.98
N ARG A 419 4.37 -21.46 -17.89
CA ARG A 419 4.64 -20.01 -17.91
C ARG A 419 3.41 -19.22 -18.38
N GLU A 420 2.74 -19.68 -19.43
CA GLU A 420 1.50 -19.08 -19.91
C GLU A 420 0.37 -19.29 -18.90
N ARG A 421 0.31 -20.46 -18.26
CA ARG A 421 -0.64 -20.80 -17.19
C ARG A 421 -0.47 -19.95 -15.92
N ALA A 422 0.76 -19.65 -15.52
CA ALA A 422 1.05 -18.86 -14.31
C ALA A 422 0.96 -17.34 -14.51
N ARG A 423 1.23 -16.82 -15.72
CA ARG A 423 1.31 -15.37 -15.99
C ARG A 423 0.04 -14.59 -15.64
N PRO A 424 -1.21 -15.05 -15.90
CA PRO A 424 -2.41 -14.33 -15.52
C PRO A 424 -2.53 -14.09 -14.01
N ALA A 425 -2.24 -15.10 -13.18
CA ALA A 425 -2.25 -14.96 -11.72
C ALA A 425 -1.19 -13.95 -11.23
N ALA A 426 0.03 -14.05 -11.77
CA ALA A 426 1.13 -13.16 -11.42
C ALA A 426 0.87 -11.70 -11.83
N ASP A 427 0.30 -11.47 -13.01
CA ASP A 427 -0.07 -10.14 -13.51
C ASP A 427 -1.22 -9.51 -12.67
N ILE A 428 -2.24 -10.30 -12.30
CA ILE A 428 -3.34 -9.89 -11.41
C ILE A 428 -2.80 -9.47 -10.02
N LEU A 429 -2.00 -10.32 -9.38
CA LEU A 429 -1.44 -10.03 -8.05
C LEU A 429 -0.49 -8.83 -8.07
N SER A 430 0.32 -8.71 -9.13
CA SER A 430 1.20 -7.57 -9.34
C SER A 430 0.41 -6.26 -9.49
N LEU A 431 -0.70 -6.24 -10.24
CA LEU A 431 -1.54 -5.04 -10.35
C LEU A 431 -2.20 -4.68 -9.00
N ILE A 432 -2.71 -5.65 -8.25
CA ILE A 432 -3.28 -5.42 -6.91
C ILE A 432 -2.22 -4.84 -5.97
N HIS A 433 -0.99 -5.36 -5.99
CA HIS A 433 0.10 -4.83 -5.19
C HIS A 433 0.48 -3.39 -5.59
N LEU A 434 0.53 -3.07 -6.88
CA LEU A 434 0.75 -1.68 -7.35
C LEU A 434 -0.39 -0.73 -6.93
N LEU A 435 -1.63 -1.22 -6.88
CA LEU A 435 -2.78 -0.47 -6.37
C LEU A 435 -2.68 -0.26 -4.85
N ASP A 436 -2.32 -1.28 -4.07
CA ASP A 436 -2.07 -1.15 -2.62
C ASP A 436 -1.07 -0.03 -2.33
N HIS A 437 0.02 0.08 -3.11
CA HIS A 437 1.02 1.15 -2.94
C HIS A 437 0.51 2.58 -3.22
N VAL A 438 -0.64 2.73 -3.89
CA VAL A 438 -1.34 4.02 -4.08
C VAL A 438 -2.43 4.24 -3.01
N ILE A 439 -3.04 3.15 -2.54
CA ILE A 439 -4.24 3.14 -1.69
C ILE A 439 -3.90 3.21 -0.20
N GLU A 440 -2.82 2.54 0.23
CA GLU A 440 -2.36 2.39 1.61
C GLU A 440 -1.15 3.26 1.94
N ALA A 441 -0.90 3.50 3.23
CA ALA A 441 0.09 4.46 3.72
C ALA A 441 1.56 4.05 3.45
N THR A 442 1.99 4.17 2.20
CA THR A 442 3.35 3.84 1.74
C THR A 442 4.20 5.10 1.49
N PRO A 443 5.54 4.96 1.37
CA PRO A 443 6.40 6.04 0.89
C PRO A 443 6.08 6.50 -0.55
N PHE A 444 5.39 5.70 -1.36
CA PHE A 444 4.90 6.13 -2.68
C PHE A 444 3.63 6.97 -2.57
N ARG A 445 2.61 6.53 -1.82
CA ARG A 445 1.40 7.30 -1.51
C ARG A 445 1.71 8.64 -0.85
N MET A 446 2.66 8.66 0.09
CA MET A 446 3.20 9.89 0.68
C MET A 446 3.71 10.84 -0.40
N LYS A 447 4.54 10.37 -1.33
CA LYS A 447 5.11 11.19 -2.42
C LYS A 447 4.01 11.67 -3.41
N LEU A 448 2.99 10.87 -3.70
CA LEU A 448 1.80 11.30 -4.49
C LEU A 448 0.98 12.37 -3.77
N ARG A 449 0.66 12.18 -2.48
CA ARG A 449 -0.04 13.19 -1.66
C ARG A 449 0.76 14.48 -1.53
N MET A 450 2.08 14.39 -1.50
CA MET A 450 2.97 15.55 -1.53
C MET A 450 2.99 16.29 -2.88
N LEU A 451 2.71 15.63 -4.02
CA LEU A 451 2.46 16.33 -5.29
C LEU A 451 1.11 17.05 -5.28
N MET A 452 0.04 16.37 -4.81
CA MET A 452 -1.29 16.96 -4.66
C MET A 452 -1.28 18.20 -3.75
N VAL A 453 -0.57 18.12 -2.61
CA VAL A 453 -0.39 19.26 -1.69
C VAL A 453 0.39 20.39 -2.36
N ASN A 454 1.43 20.09 -3.16
CA ASN A 454 2.16 21.13 -3.88
C ASN A 454 1.28 21.85 -4.91
N GLN A 455 0.45 21.13 -5.67
CA GLN A 455 -0.49 21.76 -6.61
C GLN A 455 -1.48 22.67 -5.86
N LEU A 456 -2.10 22.17 -4.79
CA LEU A 456 -3.00 22.96 -3.94
C LEU A 456 -2.32 24.19 -3.33
N LEU A 457 -1.03 24.12 -2.97
CA LEU A 457 -0.27 25.27 -2.47
C LEU A 457 0.02 26.30 -3.59
N VAL A 458 0.24 25.86 -4.83
CA VAL A 458 0.35 26.75 -6.00
C VAL A 458 -1.00 27.41 -6.30
N ASP A 459 -2.09 26.66 -6.30
CA ASP A 459 -3.44 27.17 -6.59
C ASP A 459 -3.93 28.18 -5.52
N LEU A 460 -3.52 27.99 -4.27
CA LEU A 460 -3.84 28.92 -3.18
C LEU A 460 -2.91 30.14 -3.11
N ARG A 461 -1.71 30.06 -3.67
CA ARG A 461 -0.64 31.07 -3.49
C ARG A 461 -1.09 32.51 -3.78
N PRO A 462 -1.74 32.85 -4.92
CA PRO A 462 -2.14 34.23 -5.21
C PRO A 462 -3.08 34.79 -4.14
N ARG A 463 -4.04 33.97 -3.68
CA ARG A 463 -5.00 34.34 -2.63
C ARG A 463 -4.35 34.52 -1.25
N LEU A 464 -3.18 33.92 -1.01
CA LEU A 464 -2.41 34.16 0.21
C LEU A 464 -1.59 35.47 0.05
N GLU A 465 -1.02 35.72 -1.12
CA GLU A 465 -0.32 36.98 -1.45
C GLU A 465 -1.28 38.19 -1.35
N ASP A 466 -2.51 38.08 -1.85
CA ASP A 466 -3.60 39.07 -1.67
C ASP A 466 -3.84 39.40 -0.18
N LEU A 467 -3.78 38.40 0.71
CA LEU A 467 -3.99 38.59 2.14
C LEU A 467 -2.81 39.30 2.81
N PHE A 468 -1.57 38.98 2.41
CA PHE A 468 -0.36 39.67 2.89
C PHE A 468 -0.28 41.13 2.41
N ALA A 469 -0.77 41.43 1.21
CA ALA A 469 -0.88 42.81 0.71
C ALA A 469 -1.96 43.67 1.43
N SER A 470 -2.81 43.07 2.29
CA SER A 470 -4.04 43.71 2.79
C SER A 470 -4.00 44.32 4.20
N GLY A 471 -2.86 44.35 4.89
CA GLY A 471 -2.74 45.00 6.22
C GLY A 471 -1.55 44.51 7.05
N ASP A 472 -1.65 44.65 8.39
CA ASP A 472 -0.63 44.18 9.35
C ASP A 472 -0.27 42.70 9.10
N SER A 473 1.01 42.44 8.81
CA SER A 473 1.59 41.12 8.59
C SER A 473 1.16 40.08 9.65
N LYS A 474 1.02 40.47 10.92
CA LYS A 474 0.58 39.57 12.00
C LYS A 474 -0.89 39.18 11.90
N GLU A 475 -1.76 40.06 11.40
CA GLU A 475 -3.17 39.74 11.14
C GLU A 475 -3.34 39.01 9.80
N ALA A 476 -2.61 39.44 8.77
CA ALA A 476 -2.54 38.78 7.47
C ALA A 476 -2.11 37.32 7.60
N ARG A 477 -1.02 37.03 8.32
CA ARG A 477 -0.57 35.67 8.64
C ARG A 477 -1.65 34.82 9.29
N ARG A 478 -2.39 35.37 10.27
CA ARG A 478 -3.49 34.66 10.95
C ARG A 478 -4.67 34.37 10.03
N LYS A 479 -4.97 35.27 9.08
CA LYS A 479 -5.99 35.06 8.03
C LYS A 479 -5.52 33.99 7.03
N ALA A 480 -4.29 34.10 6.55
CA ALA A 480 -3.65 33.18 5.62
C ALA A 480 -3.57 31.75 6.19
N GLU A 481 -3.10 31.58 7.43
CA GLU A 481 -3.06 30.29 8.13
C GLU A 481 -4.44 29.65 8.27
N ARG A 482 -5.48 30.44 8.58
CA ARG A 482 -6.86 29.93 8.69
C ARG A 482 -7.40 29.45 7.34
N VAL A 483 -7.22 30.23 6.28
CA VAL A 483 -7.63 29.86 4.91
C VAL A 483 -6.88 28.62 4.44
N LEU A 484 -5.58 28.56 4.73
CA LEU A 484 -4.72 27.44 4.37
C LEU A 484 -5.15 26.14 5.06
N ARG A 485 -5.28 26.13 6.39
CA ARG A 485 -5.78 24.97 7.15
C ARG A 485 -7.15 24.51 6.62
N GLN A 486 -8.14 25.41 6.55
CA GLN A 486 -9.49 25.08 6.06
C GLN A 486 -9.50 24.42 4.68
N ARG A 487 -8.56 24.78 3.79
CA ARG A 487 -8.42 24.19 2.45
C ARG A 487 -7.62 22.88 2.45
N MET A 488 -6.56 22.79 3.25
CA MET A 488 -5.74 21.59 3.36
C MET A 488 -6.47 20.47 4.08
N ASP A 489 -7.05 20.73 5.25
CA ASP A 489 -7.71 19.76 6.13
C ASP A 489 -8.82 18.99 5.40
N ARG A 490 -9.55 19.67 4.52
CA ARG A 490 -10.58 19.07 3.65
C ARG A 490 -10.03 18.05 2.65
N GLN A 491 -8.78 18.20 2.21
CA GLN A 491 -8.13 17.36 1.18
C GLN A 491 -7.19 16.30 1.79
N ILE A 492 -6.79 16.44 3.06
CA ILE A 492 -5.94 15.49 3.80
C ILE A 492 -6.69 14.77 4.94
N SER A 493 -8.02 14.85 4.95
CA SER A 493 -8.88 14.14 5.90
C SER A 493 -8.72 12.62 5.85
N SER A 494 -8.51 12.05 4.65
CA SER A 494 -8.26 10.61 4.43
C SER A 494 -6.76 10.23 4.41
N ALA A 495 -5.90 11.11 4.95
CA ALA A 495 -4.45 10.95 4.95
C ALA A 495 -3.95 10.36 6.28
N SER A 496 -2.77 9.75 6.29
CA SER A 496 -2.14 9.29 7.53
C SER A 496 -1.69 10.48 8.41
N LYS A 497 -1.47 10.26 9.71
CA LYS A 497 -0.95 11.30 10.62
C LYS A 497 0.37 11.91 10.12
N GLU A 498 1.22 11.08 9.51
CA GLU A 498 2.49 11.51 8.92
C GLU A 498 2.28 12.33 7.65
N GLU A 499 1.38 11.90 6.76
CA GLU A 499 1.02 12.64 5.54
C GLU A 499 0.41 14.01 5.89
N GLN A 500 -0.40 14.08 6.95
CA GLN A 500 -0.97 15.32 7.49
C GLN A 500 0.13 16.23 8.05
N ALA A 501 1.02 15.71 8.88
CA ALA A 501 2.14 16.48 9.44
C ALA A 501 3.08 17.01 8.34
N ALA A 502 3.40 16.19 7.34
CA ALA A 502 4.21 16.57 6.18
C ALA A 502 3.52 17.67 5.34
N ALA A 503 2.21 17.56 5.13
CA ALA A 503 1.42 18.57 4.44
C ALA A 503 1.43 19.91 5.20
N HIS A 504 1.08 19.90 6.50
CA HIS A 504 1.10 21.11 7.34
C HIS A 504 2.47 21.77 7.37
N LYS A 505 3.56 21.00 7.45
CA LYS A 505 4.94 21.54 7.42
C LYS A 505 5.24 22.28 6.11
N ARG A 506 4.78 21.78 4.96
CA ARG A 506 4.90 22.49 3.67
C ARG A 506 4.05 23.75 3.63
N GLY A 507 2.83 23.70 4.16
CA GLY A 507 1.96 24.87 4.27
C GLY A 507 2.56 25.98 5.15
N GLN A 508 3.14 25.61 6.30
CA GLN A 508 3.85 26.54 7.17
C GLN A 508 5.08 27.15 6.49
N ALA A 509 5.87 26.34 5.77
CA ALA A 509 7.03 26.83 5.01
C ALA A 509 6.64 27.85 3.93
N LEU A 510 5.49 27.68 3.26
CA LEU A 510 4.97 28.67 2.31
C LEU A 510 4.63 30.00 3.00
N LEU A 511 3.94 29.96 4.15
CA LEU A 511 3.60 31.17 4.91
C LEU A 511 4.85 31.87 5.49
N GLN A 512 5.87 31.11 5.87
CA GLN A 512 7.17 31.65 6.28
C GLN A 512 7.91 32.30 5.11
N ALA A 513 7.88 31.70 3.90
CA ALA A 513 8.49 32.29 2.71
C ALA A 513 7.77 33.57 2.26
N MET A 514 6.44 33.65 2.41
CA MET A 514 5.66 34.88 2.15
C MET A 514 5.96 35.98 3.16
N GLU A 515 6.02 35.64 4.46
CA GLU A 515 6.38 36.56 5.54
C GLU A 515 7.82 37.07 5.37
N GLN A 516 8.78 36.20 5.05
CA GLN A 516 10.17 36.59 4.78
C GLN A 516 10.25 37.48 3.54
N LYS A 517 9.59 37.12 2.42
CA LYS A 517 9.58 37.96 1.22
C LYS A 517 9.04 39.37 1.49
N LEU A 518 7.99 39.50 2.31
CA LEU A 518 7.46 40.81 2.69
C LEU A 518 8.42 41.59 3.59
N ILE A 519 9.14 40.92 4.51
CA ILE A 519 10.22 41.53 5.30
C ILE A 519 11.39 41.97 4.40
N ASP A 520 11.76 41.16 3.41
CA ASP A 520 12.82 41.46 2.44
C ASP A 520 12.41 42.61 1.51
N GLU A 521 11.12 42.74 1.17
CA GLU A 521 10.56 43.87 0.40
C GLU A 521 10.42 45.14 1.24
N ASP A 522 10.07 45.05 2.53
CA ASP A 522 10.10 46.18 3.46
C ASP A 522 11.54 46.67 3.73
N GLN A 523 12.49 45.75 3.93
CA GLN A 523 13.91 46.08 4.16
C GLN A 523 14.60 46.53 2.87
N GLY A 524 14.33 45.88 1.74
CA GLY A 524 14.81 46.31 0.42
C GLY A 524 14.19 47.64 0.00
N GLY A 525 12.92 47.87 0.32
CA GLY A 525 12.24 49.16 0.13
C GLY A 525 12.83 50.26 1.03
N ALA A 526 13.13 49.96 2.30
CA ALA A 526 13.82 50.89 3.19
C ALA A 526 15.25 51.20 2.71
N SER A 527 16.01 50.17 2.31
CA SER A 527 17.38 50.33 1.78
C SER A 527 17.39 51.10 0.46
N ALA A 528 16.50 50.78 -0.47
CA ALA A 528 16.38 51.50 -1.74
C ALA A 528 15.82 52.91 -1.57
N MET A 529 15.02 53.18 -0.52
CA MET A 529 14.63 54.53 -0.13
C MET A 529 15.81 55.29 0.50
N GLU A 530 16.65 54.62 1.30
CA GLU A 530 17.87 55.18 1.88
C GLU A 530 18.96 55.43 0.82
N GLU A 531 19.05 54.60 -0.23
CA GLU A 531 19.91 54.81 -1.40
C GLU A 531 19.33 55.88 -2.34
N ALA A 532 18.02 55.91 -2.61
CA ALA A 532 17.40 57.00 -3.36
C ALA A 532 17.54 58.37 -2.67
N LEU A 533 17.56 58.40 -1.33
CA LEU A 533 17.89 59.59 -0.54
C LEU A 533 19.38 59.99 -0.62
N LYS A 534 20.27 59.08 -1.01
CA LYS A 534 21.72 59.33 -1.24
C LYS A 534 22.08 59.61 -2.70
N GLU A 535 21.28 59.12 -3.65
CA GLU A 535 21.49 59.32 -5.09
C GLU A 535 20.75 60.54 -5.66
N THR A 536 19.85 61.19 -4.91
CA THR A 536 19.50 62.58 -5.19
C THR A 536 20.75 63.47 -5.04
N PRO A 537 21.09 64.32 -6.04
CA PRO A 537 22.22 65.22 -5.91
C PRO A 537 21.96 66.23 -4.79
N GLU A 538 22.97 66.43 -3.92
CA GLU A 538 22.86 67.19 -2.67
C GLU A 538 22.17 68.56 -2.84
N PRO A 539 20.97 68.78 -2.27
CA PRO A 539 20.62 70.09 -1.75
C PRO A 539 21.48 70.33 -0.50
N ALA A 540 22.09 71.52 -0.38
CA ALA A 540 23.10 71.77 0.65
C ALA A 540 22.58 71.54 2.10
N ASP A 541 23.45 70.96 2.93
CA ASP A 541 23.15 70.32 4.22
C ASP A 541 22.81 71.31 5.36
N HIS A 542 21.65 71.99 5.27
CA HIS A 542 21.36 73.21 6.04
C HIS A 542 19.96 73.34 6.69
N GLU A 543 19.07 72.34 6.69
CA GLU A 543 17.67 72.52 7.15
C GLU A 543 17.40 72.26 8.65
N GLU A 544 17.96 71.23 9.29
CA GLU A 544 17.64 70.91 10.71
C GLU A 544 18.59 71.56 11.75
N GLY A 545 19.75 72.07 11.32
CA GLY A 545 20.72 72.75 12.20
C GLY A 545 20.37 74.20 12.55
N LEU A 546 20.94 74.70 13.64
CA LEU A 546 21.14 76.14 13.83
C LEU A 546 22.48 76.53 13.18
N THR A 547 22.52 77.57 12.34
CA THR A 547 23.82 78.09 11.84
C THR A 547 24.51 78.92 12.92
N GLU A 548 25.82 79.14 12.78
CA GLU A 548 26.60 79.92 13.75
C GLU A 548 26.06 81.36 13.91
N GLU A 549 25.55 81.96 12.84
CA GLU A 549 24.86 83.25 12.88
C GLU A 549 23.50 83.22 13.58
N GLU A 550 22.77 82.10 13.52
CA GLU A 550 21.51 81.92 14.26
C GLU A 550 21.80 81.79 15.76
N VAL A 551 22.84 81.03 16.13
CA VAL A 551 23.31 80.95 17.52
C VAL A 551 23.78 82.32 18.03
N ALA A 552 24.54 83.08 17.22
CA ALA A 552 24.96 84.44 17.55
C ALA A 552 23.79 85.43 17.68
N ARG A 553 22.69 85.22 16.94
CA ARG A 553 21.42 85.96 17.07
C ARG A 553 20.54 85.49 18.23
N GLY A 554 21.01 84.56 19.07
CA GLY A 554 20.30 84.05 20.23
C GLY A 554 19.14 83.10 19.90
N VAL A 555 19.12 82.53 18.69
CA VAL A 555 18.09 81.60 18.22
C VAL A 555 18.28 80.24 18.90
N GLN A 556 17.18 79.63 19.35
CA GLN A 556 17.17 78.34 20.04
C GLN A 556 16.19 77.38 19.38
N LEU A 557 16.57 76.10 19.27
CA LEU A 557 15.68 75.03 18.79
C LEU A 557 15.02 74.36 20.02
N THR A 558 13.71 74.54 20.19
CA THR A 558 12.98 74.02 21.37
C THR A 558 11.66 73.35 20.97
N ARG A 559 11.04 72.60 21.89
CA ARG A 559 9.75 71.94 21.66
C ARG A 559 8.59 72.77 22.22
N VAL A 560 8.04 73.65 21.38
CA VAL A 560 6.89 74.50 21.73
C VAL A 560 5.60 73.70 21.69
N GLU A 561 4.73 73.88 22.69
CA GLU A 561 3.38 73.33 22.74
C GLU A 561 2.42 74.21 21.92
N VAL A 562 1.92 73.69 20.80
CA VAL A 562 1.01 74.38 19.86
C VAL A 562 -0.28 73.58 19.69
N ARG A 563 -1.43 74.26 19.62
CA ARG A 563 -2.72 73.60 19.31
C ARG A 563 -2.86 73.35 17.81
N VAL A 564 -2.81 72.07 17.42
CA VAL A 564 -3.05 71.58 16.05
C VAL A 564 -4.33 70.75 16.04
N ALA A 565 -5.27 71.06 15.13
CA ALA A 565 -6.58 70.41 15.06
C ALA A 565 -7.31 70.31 16.43
N GLY A 566 -7.19 71.36 17.26
CA GLY A 566 -7.80 71.42 18.59
C GLY A 566 -7.05 70.70 19.73
N ARG A 567 -6.04 69.88 19.43
CA ARG A 567 -5.23 69.16 20.44
C ARG A 567 -3.87 69.83 20.64
N PRO A 568 -3.32 69.89 21.85
CA PRO A 568 -1.93 70.32 22.06
C PRO A 568 -0.96 69.29 21.47
N LYS A 569 0.04 69.75 20.71
CA LYS A 569 1.17 68.95 20.23
C LYS A 569 2.46 69.72 20.49
N LYS A 570 3.47 69.06 21.05
CA LYS A 570 4.81 69.62 21.19
C LYS A 570 5.59 69.41 19.89
N ILE A 571 6.11 70.48 19.29
CA ILE A 571 6.72 70.48 17.96
C ILE A 571 8.12 71.14 18.05
N PRO A 572 9.20 70.53 17.52
CA PRO A 572 10.49 71.18 17.43
C PRO A 572 10.37 72.44 16.55
N THR A 573 10.80 73.58 17.08
CA THR A 573 10.54 74.91 16.51
C THR A 573 11.73 75.82 16.81
N LYS A 574 12.20 76.61 15.84
CA LYS A 574 13.17 77.69 16.08
C LYS A 574 12.46 78.86 16.77
N ILE A 575 13.00 79.32 17.89
CA ILE A 575 12.55 80.52 18.60
C ILE A 575 13.68 81.54 18.67
N MET A 576 13.37 82.83 18.62
CA MET A 576 14.35 83.92 18.65
C MET A 576 13.84 85.11 19.46
N PRO A 577 14.71 86.03 19.93
CA PRO A 577 14.28 87.30 20.50
C PRO A 577 13.47 88.11 19.48
N ASP A 578 12.45 88.83 19.93
CA ASP A 578 11.71 89.74 19.05
C ASP A 578 12.63 90.92 18.63
N PRO A 579 12.82 91.20 17.33
CA PRO A 579 13.66 92.34 16.89
C PRO A 579 13.14 93.71 17.34
N GLU A 580 11.88 93.83 17.78
CA GLU A 580 11.33 95.05 18.40
C GLU A 580 11.38 95.05 19.93
N ASP A 581 11.55 93.88 20.57
CA ASP A 581 11.57 93.73 22.03
C ASP A 581 12.35 92.47 22.46
N SER A 582 13.66 92.63 22.67
CA SER A 582 14.55 91.53 23.04
C SER A 582 14.27 90.91 24.43
N SER A 583 13.29 91.41 25.19
CA SER A 583 12.82 90.76 26.41
C SER A 583 11.82 89.62 26.14
N LYS A 584 11.26 89.55 24.93
CA LYS A 584 10.32 88.51 24.50
C LYS A 584 10.95 87.57 23.46
N LEU A 585 10.51 86.32 23.50
CA LEU A 585 10.85 85.31 22.51
C LEU A 585 9.64 85.06 21.59
N LEU A 586 9.90 84.77 20.33
CA LEU A 586 8.88 84.44 19.33
C LEU A 586 9.27 83.23 18.49
N ILE A 587 8.28 82.60 17.86
CA ILE A 587 8.49 81.54 16.86
C ILE A 587 8.97 82.19 15.57
N ALA A 588 10.07 81.68 15.01
CA ALA A 588 10.59 82.09 13.71
C ALA A 588 10.64 80.91 12.73
N SER A 589 10.57 81.26 11.45
CA SER A 589 10.75 80.35 10.32
C SER A 589 11.69 81.01 9.32
N ARG A 590 12.51 80.23 8.62
CA ARG A 590 13.21 80.80 7.46
C ARG A 590 12.19 81.12 6.38
N ASP A 591 12.32 82.29 5.78
CA ASP A 591 11.61 82.65 4.57
C ASP A 591 12.19 81.84 3.39
N PRO A 592 11.38 81.08 2.63
CA PRO A 592 11.87 80.24 1.53
C PRO A 592 12.45 81.03 0.35
N GLU A 593 12.18 82.33 0.21
CA GLU A 593 12.74 83.14 -0.88
C GLU A 593 14.07 83.83 -0.53
N THR A 594 14.30 84.15 0.75
CA THR A 594 15.51 84.88 1.21
C THR A 594 16.44 84.06 2.11
N GLY A 595 15.97 82.97 2.69
CA GLY A 595 16.69 82.16 3.68
C GLY A 595 16.78 82.79 5.08
N GLU A 596 16.38 84.05 5.27
CA GLU A 596 16.45 84.73 6.56
C GLU A 596 15.38 84.24 7.54
N LEU A 597 15.72 84.21 8.85
CA LEU A 597 14.74 83.94 9.90
C LEU A 597 13.80 85.14 10.07
N THR A 598 12.54 84.92 9.72
CA THR A 598 11.45 85.89 9.89
C THR A 598 10.51 85.48 11.02
N PRO A 599 9.95 86.43 11.80
CA PRO A 599 8.93 86.14 12.80
C PRO A 599 7.70 85.48 12.18
N GLN A 600 7.29 84.32 12.69
CA GLN A 600 6.14 83.62 12.15
C GLN A 600 4.84 84.34 12.52
N MET A 601 4.07 84.72 11.50
CA MET A 601 2.84 85.49 11.64
C MET A 601 1.60 84.60 11.73
N ARG A 602 0.68 84.92 12.64
CA ARG A 602 -0.62 84.25 12.79
C ARG A 602 -1.73 85.31 12.87
N ARG A 603 -2.63 85.33 11.87
CA ARG A 603 -3.70 86.33 11.74
C ARG A 603 -3.18 87.79 11.83
N GLY A 604 -2.01 88.06 11.24
CA GLY A 604 -1.41 89.40 11.21
C GLY A 604 -0.65 89.82 12.49
N LYS A 605 -0.42 88.91 13.44
CA LYS A 605 0.42 89.17 14.63
C LYS A 605 1.59 88.19 14.71
N LYS A 606 2.72 88.65 15.27
CA LYS A 606 3.85 87.77 15.67
C LYS A 606 3.37 86.71 16.66
N ARG A 607 3.95 85.51 16.59
CA ARG A 607 3.70 84.43 17.56
C ARG A 607 4.73 84.44 18.69
N HIS A 608 4.41 85.11 19.79
CA HIS A 608 5.25 85.09 20.99
C HIS A 608 5.19 83.72 21.69
N VAL A 609 6.24 83.42 22.46
CA VAL A 609 6.33 82.22 23.29
C VAL A 609 6.81 82.54 24.70
N GLU A 610 6.15 81.95 25.68
CA GLU A 610 6.53 82.03 27.09
C GLU A 610 6.88 80.64 27.63
N GLN A 611 7.87 80.58 28.52
CA GLN A 611 8.18 79.36 29.27
C GLN A 611 7.33 79.31 30.54
N GLY A 612 6.45 78.32 30.65
CA GLY A 612 5.66 78.11 31.86
C GLY A 612 6.54 77.70 33.06
N ARG A 613 5.99 77.83 34.27
CA ARG A 613 6.67 77.38 35.52
C ARG A 613 6.98 75.87 35.54
N ASP A 614 6.35 75.11 34.65
CA ASP A 614 6.60 73.70 34.35
C ASP A 614 7.71 73.46 33.30
N GLY A 615 8.44 74.51 32.91
CA GLY A 615 9.54 74.47 31.93
C GLY A 615 9.10 74.34 30.47
N VAL A 616 7.79 74.26 30.20
CA VAL A 616 7.22 74.05 28.86
C VAL A 616 7.00 75.38 28.15
N TRP A 617 7.56 75.50 26.94
CA TRP A 617 7.34 76.63 26.03
C TRP A 617 5.95 76.56 25.39
N ARG A 618 5.20 77.68 25.41
CA ARG A 618 3.84 77.77 24.88
C ARG A 618 3.65 79.01 23.98
N ASP A 619 2.94 78.81 22.89
CA ASP A 619 2.41 79.84 21.97
C ASP A 619 1.30 80.63 22.68
N THR A 620 1.45 81.96 22.79
CA THR A 620 0.55 82.86 23.55
C THR A 620 -0.46 83.64 22.71
#